data_AF-A0A0C3EXI6-F1
#
_entry.id   AF-A0A0C3EXI6-F1
#
_cell.length_a   1.000
_cell.length_b   1.000
_cell.length_c   1.000
_cell.angle_alpha   90.00
_cell.angle_beta   90.00
_cell.angle_gamma   90.00
#
_symmetry.space_group_name_H-M   'P 1'
#
loop_
_entity.id
_entity.type
_entity.pdbx_description
1 polymer ?
#
loop_
_entity_poly.entity_id
_entity_poly.type
_entity_poly.pdbx_seq_one_letter_code
_entity_poly.pdbx_strand_id
1 'polypeptide(L)'
;MLRNRGKQYLGMLALRDRASAVILATATPLHTAPRDVAAAGRMLNIRHFTALECQQEEREDMKVLRRIRAKRTAADKQADLDRAAAALRGEVVAESNSACELRAAGIRIARRYREYMGNRIIRRSVSLLNYDGKPINDLIPYVTINLYCLPTDKELDTIRQVREEATMKMTSAAALDGS
;
A
#
# COMPACT_ATOMS: atom_id res chain seq x y z
N MET A 1 12.29 3.80 6.09
CA MET A 1 13.38 4.69 5.63
C MET A 1 13.05 5.52 4.39
N LEU A 2 12.37 5.01 3.35
CA LEU A 2 11.95 5.82 2.18
C LEU A 2 10.45 6.16 2.08
N ARG A 3 9.66 5.58 2.99
CA ARG A 3 8.19 5.57 2.94
C ARG A 3 7.56 6.87 3.41
N ASN A 4 8.21 7.57 4.33
CA ASN A 4 7.68 8.78 4.96
C ASN A 4 8.60 9.96 4.65
N ARG A 5 8.03 11.07 4.16
CA ARG A 5 8.78 12.29 3.79
C ARG A 5 9.20 13.10 5.02
N GLY A 6 9.82 12.43 5.99
CA GLY A 6 10.34 13.04 7.21
C GLY A 6 11.79 13.51 7.05
N LYS A 7 12.41 13.90 8.16
CA LYS A 7 13.79 14.41 8.21
C LYS A 7 14.81 13.45 7.58
N GLN A 8 14.67 12.15 7.81
CA GLN A 8 15.54 11.12 7.23
C GLN A 8 15.47 11.08 5.69
N TYR A 9 14.27 11.19 5.12
CA TYR A 9 14.08 11.22 3.68
C TYR A 9 14.74 12.45 3.05
N LEU A 10 14.59 13.63 3.67
CA LEU A 10 15.23 14.86 3.18
C LEU A 10 16.76 14.77 3.29
N GLY A 11 17.29 14.22 4.39
CA GLY A 11 18.72 13.98 4.54
C GLY A 11 19.29 13.07 3.46
N MET A 12 18.56 12.00 3.09
CA MET A 12 18.95 11.13 1.99
C MET A 12 18.94 11.85 0.62
N LEU A 13 17.97 12.74 0.36
CA LEU A 13 17.97 13.54 -0.88
C LEU A 13 19.19 14.47 -0.95
N ALA A 14 19.55 15.10 0.17
CA ALA A 14 20.73 15.96 0.23
C ALA A 14 22.03 15.17 0.04
N LEU A 15 22.11 13.95 0.59
CA LEU A 15 23.26 13.06 0.37
C LEU A 15 23.36 12.62 -1.10
N ARG A 16 22.22 12.27 -1.71
CA ARG A 16 22.14 11.95 -3.15
C ARG A 16 22.71 13.08 -4.01
N ASP A 17 22.41 14.33 -3.68
CA ASP A 17 22.91 15.49 -4.45
C ASP A 17 24.43 15.64 -4.43
N ARG A 18 25.12 14.96 -3.51
CA ARG A 18 26.58 14.91 -3.44
C ARG A 18 27.18 13.59 -3.93
N ALA A 19 26.33 12.61 -4.27
CA ALA A 19 26.78 11.30 -4.73
C ALA A 19 26.93 11.28 -6.25
N SER A 20 27.98 10.62 -6.75
CA SER A 20 28.17 10.42 -8.19
C SER A 20 27.19 9.40 -8.78
N ALA A 21 26.76 8.44 -7.98
CA ALA A 21 25.77 7.43 -8.36
C ALA A 21 24.98 6.97 -7.12
N VAL A 22 23.72 6.59 -7.32
CA VAL A 22 22.84 6.06 -6.26
C VAL A 22 22.18 4.78 -6.76
N ILE A 23 22.35 3.70 -6.01
CA ILE A 23 21.72 2.41 -6.27
C ILE A 23 20.74 2.14 -5.14
N LEU A 24 19.48 1.85 -5.49
CA LEU A 24 18.45 1.47 -4.54
C LEU A 24 18.26 -0.05 -4.55
N ALA A 25 18.50 -0.70 -3.42
CA ALA A 25 18.19 -2.11 -3.22
C ALA A 25 16.93 -2.27 -2.36
N THR A 26 15.97 -3.07 -2.83
CA THR A 26 14.78 -3.44 -2.06
C THR A 26 14.25 -4.80 -2.49
N ALA A 27 13.87 -5.64 -1.54
CA ALA A 27 13.17 -6.89 -1.81
C ALA A 27 11.70 -6.64 -2.22
N THR A 28 11.14 -5.49 -1.85
CA THR A 28 9.72 -5.14 -2.03
C THR A 28 9.60 -3.79 -2.75
N PRO A 29 9.34 -3.75 -4.06
CA PRO A 29 9.37 -2.51 -4.84
C PRO A 29 8.12 -1.63 -4.65
N LEU A 30 6.96 -2.22 -4.33
CA LEU A 30 5.72 -1.52 -3.97
C LEU A 30 5.23 -2.10 -2.64
N HIS A 31 5.18 -1.28 -1.59
CA HIS A 31 4.83 -1.77 -0.25
C HIS A 31 3.44 -1.31 0.20
N THR A 32 3.01 -0.11 -0.17
CA THR A 32 1.77 0.49 0.36
C THR A 32 0.99 1.34 -0.64
N ALA A 33 1.68 2.09 -1.51
CA ALA A 33 1.02 2.93 -2.51
C ALA A 33 1.93 3.22 -3.71
N PRO A 34 1.36 3.63 -4.87
CA PRO A 34 2.17 4.07 -6.01
C PRO A 34 3.17 5.19 -5.67
N ARG A 35 2.88 6.02 -4.66
CA ARG A 35 3.76 7.09 -4.17
C ARG A 35 5.14 6.59 -3.71
N ASP A 36 5.23 5.34 -3.25
CA ASP A 36 6.50 4.72 -2.85
C ASP A 36 7.47 4.65 -4.04
N VAL A 37 6.94 4.38 -5.24
CA VAL A 37 7.71 4.34 -6.50
C VAL A 37 8.22 5.74 -6.84
N ALA A 38 7.41 6.78 -6.67
CA ALA A 38 7.84 8.14 -6.94
C ALA A 38 8.90 8.63 -5.94
N ALA A 39 8.81 8.22 -4.66
CA ALA A 39 9.87 8.48 -3.68
C ALA A 39 11.19 7.78 -4.05
N ALA A 40 11.13 6.52 -4.49
CA ALA A 40 12.30 5.82 -5.02
C ALA A 40 12.87 6.50 -6.27
N GLY A 41 12.02 6.96 -7.19
CA GLY A 41 12.43 7.65 -8.41
C GLY A 41 13.16 8.97 -8.12
N ARG A 42 12.74 9.71 -7.09
CA ARG A 42 13.45 10.91 -6.62
C ARG A 42 14.85 10.59 -6.08
N MET A 43 15.00 9.49 -5.36
CA MET A 43 16.30 9.05 -4.83
C MET A 43 17.25 8.60 -5.92
N LEU A 44 16.73 7.90 -6.93
CA LEU A 44 17.48 7.50 -8.12
C LEU A 44 17.75 8.67 -9.09
N ASN A 45 17.37 9.90 -8.70
CA ASN A 45 17.49 11.10 -9.51
C ASN A 45 16.89 10.97 -10.93
N ILE A 46 15.78 10.24 -11.05
CA ILE A 46 15.09 10.10 -12.33
C ILE A 46 14.34 11.40 -12.62
N ARG A 47 14.66 12.03 -13.76
CA ARG A 47 14.23 13.38 -14.16
C ARG A 47 12.74 13.65 -13.91
N HIS A 48 11.85 12.75 -14.31
CA HIS A 48 10.40 12.97 -14.11
C HIS A 48 10.04 13.13 -12.64
N PHE A 49 10.58 12.26 -11.78
CA PHE A 49 10.16 12.21 -10.38
C PHE A 49 10.70 13.39 -9.54
N THR A 50 11.78 14.04 -9.99
CA THR A 50 12.33 15.25 -9.39
C THR A 50 11.68 16.53 -9.89
N ALA A 51 11.00 16.47 -11.04
CA ALA A 51 10.34 17.61 -11.66
C ALA A 51 9.07 18.06 -10.91
N LEU A 52 8.66 19.31 -11.10
CA LEU A 52 7.49 19.89 -10.44
C LEU A 52 6.20 19.25 -10.93
N GLU A 53 6.17 18.87 -12.20
CA GLU A 53 5.07 18.22 -12.90
C GLU A 53 4.67 16.93 -12.17
N CYS A 54 5.64 16.09 -11.78
CA CYS A 54 5.35 14.87 -11.02
C CYS A 54 4.74 15.18 -9.64
N GLN A 55 5.12 16.29 -8.99
CA GLN A 55 4.50 16.70 -7.73
C GLN A 55 3.06 17.15 -7.91
N GLN A 56 2.75 17.81 -9.02
CA GLN A 56 1.38 18.21 -9.38
C GLN A 56 0.54 16.98 -9.72
N GLU A 57 1.05 16.06 -10.54
CA GLU A 57 0.42 14.77 -10.84
C GLU A 57 0.09 13.99 -9.56
N GLU A 58 1.06 13.84 -8.65
CA GLU A 58 0.85 13.17 -7.36
C GLU A 58 -0.28 13.82 -6.54
N ARG A 59 -0.36 15.17 -6.54
CA ARG A 59 -1.43 15.89 -5.82
C ARG A 59 -2.79 15.62 -6.44
N GLU A 60 -2.89 15.66 -7.76
CA GLU A 60 -4.14 15.39 -8.47
C GLU A 60 -4.58 13.94 -8.34
N ASP A 61 -3.65 12.97 -8.46
CA ASP A 61 -3.91 11.56 -8.20
C ASP A 61 -4.49 11.34 -6.81
N MET A 62 -3.89 11.96 -5.79
CA MET A 62 -4.36 11.85 -4.41
C MET A 62 -5.74 12.47 -4.23
N LYS A 63 -6.05 13.60 -4.90
CA LYS A 63 -7.39 14.17 -4.91
C LYS A 63 -8.40 13.21 -5.55
N VAL A 64 -8.07 12.60 -6.68
CA VAL A 64 -8.92 11.63 -7.37
C VAL A 64 -9.19 10.42 -6.48
N LEU A 65 -8.15 9.80 -5.92
CA LEU A 65 -8.28 8.67 -5.01
C LEU A 65 -9.09 9.03 -3.76
N ARG A 66 -8.91 10.23 -3.21
CA ARG A 66 -9.70 10.71 -2.06
C ARG A 66 -11.17 10.91 -2.42
N ARG A 67 -11.48 11.48 -3.59
CA ARG A 67 -12.86 11.64 -4.07
C ARG A 67 -13.56 10.30 -4.26
N ILE A 68 -12.89 9.33 -4.88
CA ILE A 68 -13.43 7.97 -5.07
C ILE A 68 -13.70 7.33 -3.70
N ARG A 69 -12.75 7.44 -2.75
CA ARG A 69 -12.94 6.92 -1.38
C ARG A 69 -14.08 7.62 -0.63
N ALA A 70 -14.27 8.92 -0.84
CA ALA A 70 -15.35 9.68 -0.19
C ALA A 70 -16.74 9.30 -0.71
N LYS A 71 -16.85 8.87 -1.97
CA LYS A 71 -18.10 8.40 -2.57
C LYS A 71 -18.52 6.99 -2.10
N ARG A 72 -17.65 6.27 -1.40
CA ARG A 72 -17.96 4.93 -0.90
C ARG A 72 -19.05 4.99 0.16
N THR A 73 -20.15 4.31 -0.12
CA THR A 73 -21.25 4.14 0.83
C THR A 73 -20.89 3.12 1.91
N ALA A 74 -21.69 3.06 2.98
CA ALA A 74 -21.56 1.99 3.99
C ALA A 74 -21.80 0.61 3.37
N ALA A 75 -22.72 0.51 2.40
CA ALA A 75 -23.00 -0.72 1.67
C ALA A 75 -21.79 -1.20 0.85
N ASP A 76 -21.09 -0.28 0.17
CA ASP A 76 -19.84 -0.61 -0.54
C ASP A 76 -18.78 -1.18 0.39
N LYS A 77 -18.64 -0.60 1.60
CA LYS A 77 -17.66 -1.07 2.59
C LYS A 77 -18.04 -2.45 3.12
N GLN A 78 -19.32 -2.69 3.37
CA GLN A 78 -19.79 -4.00 3.80
C GLN A 78 -19.58 -5.05 2.71
N ALA A 79 -19.92 -4.74 1.45
CA ALA A 79 -19.68 -5.62 0.31
C ALA A 79 -18.19 -5.98 0.13
N ASP A 80 -17.28 -5.02 0.37
CA ASP A 80 -15.83 -5.28 0.37
C ASP A 80 -15.39 -6.22 1.51
N LEU A 81 -15.98 -6.08 2.70
CA LEU A 81 -15.73 -6.99 3.84
C LEU A 81 -16.26 -8.39 3.57
N ASP A 82 -17.48 -8.49 3.06
CA ASP A 82 -18.12 -9.76 2.72
C ASP A 82 -17.32 -10.48 1.62
N ARG A 83 -16.83 -9.73 0.63
CA ARG A 83 -15.87 -10.24 -0.37
C ARG A 83 -14.60 -10.75 0.27
N ALA A 84 -14.00 -10.01 1.21
CA ALA A 84 -12.78 -10.45 1.89
C ALA A 84 -13.02 -11.74 2.67
N ALA A 85 -14.16 -11.86 3.36
CA ALA A 85 -14.57 -13.07 4.05
C ALA A 85 -14.83 -14.24 3.08
N ALA A 86 -15.44 -13.99 1.93
CA ALA A 86 -15.68 -14.99 0.89
C ALA A 86 -14.39 -15.46 0.22
N ALA A 87 -13.47 -14.53 -0.09
CA ALA A 87 -12.16 -14.85 -0.65
C ALA A 87 -11.33 -15.71 0.31
N LEU A 88 -11.44 -15.46 1.62
CA LEU A 88 -10.84 -16.31 2.65
C LEU A 88 -11.41 -17.74 2.62
N ARG A 89 -12.70 -17.91 2.32
CA ARG A 89 -13.35 -19.22 2.09
C ARG A 89 -13.06 -19.85 0.72
N GLY A 90 -12.30 -19.18 -0.14
CA GLY A 90 -12.02 -19.63 -1.51
C GLY A 90 -13.14 -19.34 -2.52
N GLU A 91 -14.14 -18.55 -2.13
CA GLU A 91 -15.25 -18.14 -2.99
C GLU A 91 -14.85 -16.90 -3.83
N VAL A 92 -15.19 -16.93 -5.12
CA VAL A 92 -14.98 -15.79 -6.02
C VAL A 92 -16.24 -14.95 -6.06
N VAL A 93 -16.23 -13.83 -5.33
CA VAL A 93 -17.31 -12.84 -5.35
C VAL A 93 -16.94 -11.70 -6.30
N ALA A 94 -17.92 -11.05 -6.93
CA ALA A 94 -17.71 -9.87 -7.77
C ALA A 94 -17.27 -8.65 -6.93
N GLU A 95 -16.56 -7.69 -7.55
CA GLU A 95 -16.15 -6.46 -6.86
C GLU A 95 -17.27 -5.44 -6.85
N SER A 96 -17.36 -4.67 -5.76
CA SER A 96 -18.17 -3.46 -5.75
C SER A 96 -17.67 -2.48 -6.83
N ASN A 97 -18.59 -1.75 -7.47
CA ASN A 97 -18.24 -0.77 -8.50
C ASN A 97 -17.22 0.26 -7.98
N SER A 98 -17.38 0.69 -6.73
CA SER A 98 -16.47 1.63 -6.08
C SER A 98 -15.08 1.06 -5.79
N ALA A 99 -14.94 -0.25 -5.52
CA ALA A 99 -13.64 -0.93 -5.44
C ALA A 99 -12.96 -1.08 -6.80
N CYS A 100 -13.73 -1.44 -7.84
CA CYS A 100 -13.25 -1.49 -9.21
C CYS A 100 -12.68 -0.14 -9.66
N GLU A 101 -13.40 0.96 -9.42
CA GLU A 101 -12.95 2.32 -9.76
C GLU A 101 -11.66 2.70 -9.03
N LEU A 102 -11.57 2.41 -7.73
CA LEU A 102 -10.39 2.71 -6.94
C LEU A 102 -9.17 1.92 -7.43
N ARG A 103 -9.36 0.64 -7.74
CA ARG A 103 -8.32 -0.22 -8.33
C ARG A 103 -7.91 0.29 -9.70
N ALA A 104 -8.86 0.58 -10.59
CA ALA A 104 -8.58 1.07 -11.93
C ALA A 104 -7.77 2.38 -11.90
N ALA A 105 -8.14 3.30 -11.01
CA ALA A 105 -7.38 4.52 -10.78
C ALA A 105 -5.95 4.21 -10.28
N GLY A 106 -5.80 3.29 -9.33
CA GLY A 106 -4.49 2.84 -8.83
C GLY A 106 -3.62 2.21 -9.93
N ILE A 107 -4.18 1.34 -10.76
CA ILE A 107 -3.48 0.69 -11.88
C ILE A 107 -3.02 1.73 -12.90
N ARG A 108 -3.86 2.73 -13.21
CA ARG A 108 -3.49 3.82 -14.14
C ARG A 108 -2.28 4.61 -13.63
N ILE A 109 -2.27 4.97 -12.35
CA ILE A 109 -1.14 5.68 -11.73
C ILE A 109 0.11 4.80 -11.76
N ALA A 110 -0.02 3.53 -11.39
CA ALA A 110 1.10 2.58 -11.38
C ALA A 110 1.69 2.35 -12.78
N ARG A 111 0.85 2.27 -13.82
CA ARG A 111 1.29 2.17 -15.22
C ARG A 111 2.11 3.40 -15.63
N ARG A 112 1.61 4.60 -15.35
CA ARG A 112 2.34 5.85 -15.64
C ARG A 112 3.70 5.87 -14.95
N TYR A 113 3.79 5.50 -13.67
CA TYR A 113 5.07 5.45 -12.97
C TYR A 113 6.02 4.37 -13.51
N ARG A 114 5.47 3.24 -13.96
CA ARG A 114 6.25 2.18 -14.60
C ARG A 114 6.92 2.68 -15.89
N GLU A 115 6.21 3.47 -16.70
CA GLU A 115 6.77 4.06 -17.93
C GLU A 115 7.98 4.95 -17.61
N TYR A 116 7.89 5.82 -16.61
CA TYR A 116 9.01 6.67 -16.20
C TYR A 116 10.18 5.90 -15.57
N MET A 117 9.89 4.82 -14.85
CA MET A 117 10.93 3.93 -14.32
C MET A 117 11.68 3.21 -15.45
N GLY A 118 10.95 2.77 -16.49
CA GLY A 118 11.52 2.11 -17.66
C GLY A 118 12.39 0.91 -17.29
N ASN A 119 13.59 0.84 -17.87
CA ASN A 119 14.53 -0.28 -17.71
C ASN A 119 15.46 -0.14 -16.49
N ARG A 120 15.12 0.73 -15.52
CA ARG A 120 15.97 1.02 -14.35
C ARG A 120 15.76 0.07 -13.18
N ILE A 121 14.83 -0.87 -13.31
CA ILE A 121 14.51 -1.86 -12.27
C ILE A 121 15.01 -3.21 -12.72
N ILE A 122 15.94 -3.77 -11.94
CA ILE A 122 16.35 -5.16 -12.07
C ILE A 122 15.62 -5.95 -10.99
N ARG A 123 14.82 -6.94 -11.39
CA ARG A 123 14.14 -7.84 -10.47
C ARG A 123 14.41 -9.27 -10.87
N ARG A 124 14.93 -10.07 -9.95
CA ARG A 124 14.97 -11.52 -10.08
C ARG A 124 13.68 -12.13 -9.53
N SER A 125 13.10 -13.07 -10.28
CA SER A 125 11.97 -13.89 -9.84
C SER A 125 12.47 -15.27 -9.42
N VAL A 126 11.73 -15.94 -8.54
CA VAL A 126 12.02 -17.32 -8.08
C VAL A 126 12.01 -18.30 -9.26
N SER A 127 11.26 -17.98 -10.31
CA SER A 127 11.12 -18.76 -11.54
C SER A 127 12.22 -18.53 -12.57
N LEU A 128 13.18 -17.65 -12.32
CA LEU A 128 14.30 -17.44 -13.25
C LEU A 128 15.29 -18.60 -13.16
N LEU A 129 16.06 -18.77 -14.23
CA LEU A 129 17.17 -19.71 -14.30
C LEU A 129 18.49 -19.00 -13.96
N ASN A 130 19.41 -19.72 -13.34
CA ASN A 130 20.81 -19.36 -13.17
C ASN A 130 21.55 -19.45 -14.51
N TYR A 131 22.81 -19.01 -14.52
CA TYR A 131 23.68 -19.08 -15.71
C TYR A 131 23.89 -20.52 -16.22
N ASP A 132 23.77 -21.52 -15.34
CA ASP A 132 23.85 -22.95 -15.66
C ASP A 132 22.51 -23.56 -16.15
N GLY A 133 21.47 -22.75 -16.37
CA GLY A 133 20.15 -23.24 -16.78
C GLY A 133 19.33 -23.94 -15.69
N LYS A 134 19.83 -24.00 -14.44
CA LYS A 134 19.10 -24.52 -13.28
C LYS A 134 18.22 -23.44 -12.64
N PRO A 135 17.10 -23.77 -11.96
CA PRO A 135 16.35 -22.79 -11.18
C PRO A 135 17.26 -22.01 -10.22
N ILE A 136 17.02 -20.70 -10.08
CA ILE A 136 17.81 -19.87 -9.15
C ILE A 136 17.70 -20.38 -7.71
N ASN A 137 16.51 -20.86 -7.34
CA ASN A 137 16.19 -21.35 -6.01
C ASN A 137 15.58 -22.75 -6.09
N ASP A 138 16.05 -23.66 -5.22
CA ASP A 138 15.47 -24.99 -5.01
C ASP A 138 14.54 -24.98 -3.78
N LEU A 139 13.71 -23.93 -3.69
CA LEU A 139 12.80 -23.75 -2.56
C LEU A 139 11.56 -24.62 -2.76
N ILE A 140 11.10 -25.23 -1.66
CA ILE A 140 9.82 -25.93 -1.60
C ILE A 140 8.71 -24.98 -2.10
N PRO A 141 7.72 -25.47 -2.87
CA PRO A 141 6.61 -24.66 -3.33
C PRO A 141 5.98 -23.85 -2.19
N TYR A 142 5.74 -22.57 -2.45
CA TYR A 142 5.09 -21.69 -1.49
C TYR A 142 3.65 -22.15 -1.24
N VAL A 143 3.35 -22.56 -0.02
CA VAL A 143 1.99 -22.93 0.43
C VAL A 143 1.49 -21.86 1.39
N THR A 144 0.33 -21.27 1.10
CA THR A 144 -0.37 -20.40 2.05
C THR A 144 -1.44 -21.19 2.76
N ILE A 145 -1.35 -21.29 4.08
CA ILE A 145 -2.38 -21.89 4.93
C ILE A 145 -3.00 -20.76 5.75
N ASN A 146 -4.26 -20.45 5.48
CA ASN A 146 -5.02 -19.50 6.29
C ASN A 146 -5.73 -20.27 7.40
N LEU A 147 -5.37 -20.00 8.65
CA LEU A 147 -6.01 -20.60 9.82
C LEU A 147 -6.99 -19.60 10.44
N TYR A 148 -8.19 -20.07 10.75
CA TYR A 148 -9.21 -19.29 11.43
C TYR A 148 -9.10 -19.53 12.93
N CYS A 149 -8.68 -18.51 13.66
CA CYS A 149 -8.75 -18.52 15.11
C CYS A 149 -10.03 -17.81 15.53
N LEU A 150 -10.97 -18.57 16.10
CA LEU A 150 -12.11 -17.98 16.78
C LEU A 150 -11.64 -17.49 18.16
N PRO A 151 -11.96 -16.24 18.54
CA PRO A 151 -11.67 -15.76 19.88
C PRO A 151 -12.43 -16.61 20.91
N THR A 152 -11.77 -16.89 22.02
CA THR A 152 -12.37 -17.54 23.18
C THR A 152 -13.37 -16.61 23.87
N ASP A 153 -14.27 -17.15 24.69
CA ASP A 153 -15.26 -16.36 25.42
C ASP A 153 -14.62 -15.27 26.29
N LYS A 154 -13.48 -15.57 26.91
CA LYS A 154 -12.70 -14.60 27.70
C LYS A 154 -12.17 -13.43 26.86
N GLU A 155 -11.70 -13.72 25.65
CA GLU A 155 -11.22 -12.68 24.73
C GLU A 155 -12.39 -11.84 24.20
N LEU A 156 -13.53 -12.46 23.92
CA LEU A 156 -14.75 -11.76 23.53
C LEU A 156 -15.24 -10.82 24.64
N ASP A 157 -15.22 -11.24 25.90
CA ASP A 157 -15.62 -10.40 27.03
C ASP A 157 -14.65 -9.24 27.23
N THR A 158 -13.34 -9.47 27.06
CA THR A 158 -12.33 -8.40 27.10
C THR A 158 -12.56 -7.39 25.98
N ILE A 159 -12.86 -7.84 24.76
CA ILE A 159 -13.17 -6.97 23.62
C ILE A 159 -14.43 -6.14 23.89
N ARG A 160 -15.47 -6.73 24.48
CA ARG A 160 -16.70 -6.01 24.87
C ARG A 160 -16.40 -4.93 25.90
N GLN A 161 -15.65 -5.26 26.95
CA GLN A 161 -15.29 -4.31 28.00
C GLN A 161 -14.48 -3.12 27.45
N VAL A 162 -13.46 -3.38 26.64
CA VAL A 162 -12.66 -2.32 26.00
C VAL A 162 -13.52 -1.43 25.09
N ARG A 163 -14.49 -2.02 24.39
CA ARG A 163 -15.44 -1.27 23.56
C ARG A 163 -16.34 -0.37 24.41
N GLU A 164 -16.87 -0.86 25.51
CA GLU A 164 -17.71 -0.08 26.43
C GLU A 164 -16.93 1.11 27.02
N GLU A 165 -15.71 0.86 27.51
CA GLU A 165 -14.81 1.90 28.03
C GLU A 165 -14.49 2.97 26.98
N ALA A 166 -14.25 2.57 25.72
CA ALA A 166 -14.01 3.52 24.63
C ALA A 166 -15.26 4.35 24.32
N THR A 167 -16.45 3.75 24.37
CA THR A 167 -17.72 4.44 24.11
C THR A 167 -18.03 5.47 25.21
N MET A 168 -17.76 5.13 26.47
CA MET A 168 -17.88 6.05 27.60
C MET A 168 -16.88 7.21 27.51
N LYS A 169 -15.62 6.94 27.14
CA LYS A 169 -14.62 8.01 26.94
C LYS A 169 -15.01 8.97 25.82
N MET A 170 -15.52 8.47 24.70
CA MET A 170 -15.96 9.33 23.59
C MET A 170 -17.20 10.17 23.93
N THR A 171 -18.15 9.61 24.67
CA THR A 171 -19.33 10.36 25.13
C THR A 171 -18.98 11.42 26.19
N SER A 172 -18.05 11.11 27.12
CA SER A 172 -17.54 12.10 28.08
C SER A 172 -16.73 13.22 27.43
N ALA A 173 -15.93 12.92 26.39
CA ALA A 173 -15.17 13.94 25.65
C ALA A 173 -16.09 14.84 24.81
N ALA A 174 -17.15 14.29 24.21
CA ALA A 174 -18.15 15.06 23.46
C ALA A 174 -18.99 16.01 24.34
N ALA A 175 -19.13 15.71 25.64
CA ALA A 175 -19.84 16.57 26.58
C ALA A 175 -19.01 17.79 27.04
N LEU A 176 -17.68 17.74 26.95
CA LEU A 176 -16.77 18.82 27.37
C LEU A 176 -16.50 19.84 26.25
N ASP A 177 -16.60 19.46 24.97
CA ASP A 177 -16.41 20.36 23.81
C ASP A 177 -17.67 21.18 23.45
N GLY A 178 -18.78 20.96 24.16
CA GLY A 178 -20.06 21.65 23.96
C GLY A 178 -20.38 22.75 24.98
N SER A 179 -19.41 23.15 25.82
CA SER A 179 -19.56 24.16 26.88
C SER A 179 -18.83 25.46 26.56
#